data_AF-A0A832ESI4-F1
#
_entry.id   AF-A0A832ESI4-F1
#
_cell.length_a   1.000
_cell.length_b   1.000
_cell.length_c   1.000
_cell.angle_alpha   90.00
_cell.angle_beta   90.00
_cell.angle_gamma   90.00
#
_symmetry.space_group_name_H-M   'P 1'
#
loop_
_entity.id
_entity.type
_entity.pdbx_description
1 polymer ?
#
loop_
_entity_poly.entity_id
_entity_poly.type
_entity_poly.pdbx_seq_one_letter_code
_entity_poly.pdbx_strand_id
1 'polypeptide(L)'
;HQGYLHGVDSIRYPYLYPALPMDVSGPFFGLDHNRCILCTRCVRTCDEIEGTHTLDIAHRGEKNLVVVDLNATFGSSTTCTRCGACVAACPTGALFDKAQAFRGKLHTCRTVKTTCTECPLGCGLEVYTKEDRIVEVFGDPDSPLCQGHLCHKGRYETWAVPRQRITQPLLRDNGGLRAATWDEALAFVRRARASTPAWESALLLSPRLTNETAREIQAVADKLDRASVWVARHEAALAQAPEKPGDVPRQLAEADAFILLGVQPTRDHGLIAARVRVGVRKRRAKLVVLGCRHSDLDAYADIAVREVSLERSFWAKVADVLRAAERPVVVYGPDAMTAVGVATLERLIEALEKNPSGGSPALIGLPIGTNSLGVVAAGIEPVEEVAPWLDAKPLQFLHLVMGDEPDGGARLLEEKYVRPLLETVGCVVVQASYRSALTEHAHVVLPATTWAEKAGTVTGFDGVARTLTPVLPVRSLARDDAAIVKAVYA
;
A
#
# COMPACT_ATOMS: atom_id res chain seq x y z
N HIS A 1 10.17 32.88 -6.61
CA HIS A 1 10.74 32.80 -7.97
C HIS A 1 12.22 33.07 -7.83
N GLN A 2 13.10 32.10 -8.10
CA GLN A 2 14.55 32.25 -7.87
C GLN A 2 15.14 33.45 -8.63
N GLY A 3 14.62 33.77 -9.82
CA GLY A 3 15.04 34.96 -10.57
C GLY A 3 14.92 36.28 -9.79
N TYR A 4 13.81 36.49 -9.06
CA TYR A 4 13.66 37.71 -8.24
C TYR A 4 14.63 37.74 -7.05
N LEU A 5 14.90 36.58 -6.44
CA LEU A 5 15.89 36.48 -5.36
C LEU A 5 17.31 36.80 -5.85
N HIS A 6 17.58 36.59 -7.14
CA HIS A 6 18.84 36.92 -7.79
C HIS A 6 18.82 38.25 -8.57
N GLY A 7 17.82 39.10 -8.35
CA GLY A 7 17.78 40.47 -8.90
C GLY A 7 17.37 40.59 -10.37
N VAL A 8 16.75 39.56 -10.95
CA VAL A 8 16.14 39.66 -12.30
C VAL A 8 14.83 40.44 -12.22
N ASP A 9 14.82 41.65 -12.76
CA ASP A 9 13.67 42.58 -12.77
C ASP A 9 13.06 42.80 -14.16
N SER A 10 13.76 42.41 -15.21
CA SER A 10 13.40 42.65 -16.61
C SER A 10 13.92 41.54 -17.53
N ILE A 11 13.22 41.30 -18.65
CA ILE A 11 13.62 40.31 -19.66
C ILE A 11 14.07 41.06 -20.91
N ARG A 12 15.34 40.84 -21.30
CA ARG A 12 15.97 41.50 -22.46
C ARG A 12 15.74 40.78 -23.79
N TYR A 13 15.23 39.54 -23.73
CA TYR A 13 15.02 38.69 -24.90
C TYR A 13 13.54 38.65 -25.29
N PRO A 14 13.23 38.55 -26.59
CA PRO A 14 11.85 38.33 -27.03
C PRO A 14 11.34 36.98 -26.52
N TYR A 15 10.09 36.95 -26.09
CA TYR A 15 9.42 35.70 -25.72
C TYR A 15 9.15 34.86 -26.97
N LEU A 16 9.54 33.57 -26.93
CA LEU A 16 9.46 32.66 -28.07
C LEU A 16 8.09 31.97 -28.23
N TYR A 17 7.22 32.01 -27.20
CA TYR A 17 5.89 31.38 -27.14
C TYR A 17 5.76 30.06 -27.91
N PRO A 18 6.60 29.05 -27.64
CA PRO A 18 6.55 27.80 -28.38
C PRO A 18 5.23 27.07 -28.10
N ALA A 19 4.68 26.40 -29.11
CA ALA A 19 3.45 25.60 -29.00
C ALA A 19 3.82 24.11 -28.87
N LEU A 20 4.39 23.73 -27.73
CA LEU A 20 4.85 22.36 -27.49
C LEU A 20 3.69 21.47 -26.99
N PRO A 21 3.73 20.16 -27.28
CA PRO A 21 2.70 19.22 -26.86
C PRO A 21 2.62 19.09 -25.35
N MET A 22 1.41 18.86 -24.85
CA MET A 22 1.15 18.50 -23.46
C MET A 22 0.63 17.08 -23.39
N ASP A 23 1.19 16.28 -22.49
CA ASP A 23 0.70 14.93 -22.22
C ASP A 23 -0.08 14.91 -20.89
N VAL A 24 -1.40 14.69 -21.00
CA VAL A 24 -2.31 14.50 -19.87
C VAL A 24 -2.99 13.14 -19.92
N SER A 25 -2.42 12.17 -20.64
CA SER A 25 -2.99 10.82 -20.77
C SER A 25 -2.87 9.98 -19.49
N GLY A 26 -1.88 10.26 -18.63
CA GLY A 26 -1.67 9.53 -17.38
C GLY A 26 -2.77 9.78 -16.34
N PRO A 27 -3.04 8.85 -15.40
CA PRO A 27 -4.16 8.99 -14.47
C PRO A 27 -3.94 10.09 -13.40
N PHE A 28 -2.72 10.21 -12.87
CA PHE A 28 -2.43 11.06 -11.71
C PHE A 28 -1.74 12.37 -12.05
N PHE A 29 -0.85 12.39 -13.05
CA PHE A 29 -0.04 13.55 -13.38
C PHE A 29 0.09 13.73 -14.89
N GLY A 30 0.56 14.91 -15.31
CA GLY A 30 0.79 15.25 -16.71
C GLY A 30 2.13 15.96 -16.92
N LEU A 31 2.51 16.14 -18.18
CA LEU A 31 3.72 16.83 -18.64
C LEU A 31 3.37 17.95 -19.61
N ASP A 32 3.65 19.19 -19.18
CA ASP A 32 3.58 20.40 -20.00
C ASP A 32 4.99 20.84 -20.40
N HIS A 33 5.37 20.56 -21.65
CA HIS A 33 6.67 20.92 -22.19
C HIS A 33 6.91 22.43 -22.24
N ASN A 34 5.86 23.25 -22.30
CA ASN A 34 5.97 24.71 -22.36
C ASN A 34 6.53 25.31 -21.06
N ARG A 35 6.52 24.53 -19.96
CA ARG A 35 7.07 24.92 -18.65
C ARG A 35 8.39 24.22 -18.34
N CYS A 36 8.85 23.31 -19.20
CA CYS A 36 10.04 22.52 -18.95
C CYS A 36 11.29 23.35 -19.25
N ILE A 37 12.22 23.36 -18.29
CA ILE A 37 13.53 24.02 -18.44
C ILE A 37 14.66 23.03 -18.75
N LEU A 38 14.31 21.77 -19.10
CA LEU A 38 15.25 20.70 -19.43
C LEU A 38 16.34 20.44 -18.36
N CYS A 39 16.02 20.64 -17.07
CA CYS A 39 16.96 20.41 -15.97
C CYS A 39 17.29 18.93 -15.66
N THR A 40 16.66 18.00 -16.40
CA THR A 40 16.81 16.54 -16.30
C THR A 40 16.61 15.90 -14.90
N ARG A 41 16.07 16.64 -13.92
CA ARG A 41 15.75 16.10 -12.58
C ARG A 41 14.73 14.96 -12.64
N CYS A 42 13.74 15.07 -13.52
CA CYS A 42 12.72 14.04 -13.71
C CYS A 42 13.32 12.74 -14.28
N VAL A 43 14.19 12.86 -15.28
CA VAL A 43 14.93 11.74 -15.89
C VAL A 43 15.77 11.02 -14.83
N ARG A 44 16.63 11.76 -14.13
CA ARG A 44 17.47 11.19 -13.06
C ARG A 44 16.67 10.56 -11.94
N THR A 45 15.57 11.19 -11.50
CA THR A 45 14.73 10.60 -10.43
C THR A 45 14.07 9.30 -10.92
N CYS A 46 13.59 9.26 -12.16
CA CYS A 46 12.98 8.07 -12.75
C CYS A 46 13.99 6.90 -12.89
N ASP A 47 15.26 7.22 -13.11
CA ASP A 47 16.33 6.24 -13.35
C ASP A 47 17.10 5.84 -12.07
N GLU A 48 17.38 6.79 -11.18
CA GLU A 48 18.26 6.61 -10.01
C GLU A 48 17.49 6.36 -8.71
N ILE A 49 16.22 6.81 -8.62
CA ILE A 49 15.40 6.63 -7.40
C ILE A 49 14.34 5.57 -7.61
N GLU A 50 13.53 5.68 -8.67
CA GLU A 50 12.50 4.69 -9.00
C GLU A 50 13.08 3.46 -9.72
N GLY A 51 14.15 3.65 -10.48
CA GLY A 51 14.85 2.56 -11.18
C GLY A 51 14.14 2.05 -12.43
N THR A 52 13.15 2.74 -13.00
CA THR A 52 12.47 2.32 -14.24
C THR A 52 13.07 2.94 -15.49
N HIS A 53 13.64 4.15 -15.37
CA HIS A 53 14.17 4.94 -16.50
C HIS A 53 13.17 5.09 -17.67
N THR A 54 11.91 5.30 -17.32
CA THR A 54 10.84 5.58 -18.28
C THR A 54 11.01 6.95 -18.95
N LEU A 55 11.64 7.91 -18.29
CA LEU A 55 11.82 9.26 -18.83
C LEU A 55 13.24 9.45 -19.35
N ASP A 56 13.38 10.02 -20.54
CA ASP A 56 14.65 10.42 -21.14
C ASP A 56 14.51 11.72 -21.97
N ILE A 57 15.56 12.15 -22.66
CA ILE A 57 15.57 13.32 -23.55
C ILE A 57 15.66 12.87 -25.01
N ALA A 58 14.75 13.36 -25.85
CA ALA A 58 14.82 13.20 -27.29
C ALA A 58 15.27 14.50 -27.98
N HIS A 59 15.70 14.34 -29.24
CA HIS A 59 16.13 15.41 -30.16
C HIS A 59 17.44 16.10 -29.75
N ARG A 60 17.73 17.26 -30.36
CA ARG A 60 18.95 18.04 -30.13
C ARG A 60 18.67 19.55 -30.17
N GLY A 61 19.39 20.31 -29.35
CA GLY A 61 19.35 21.77 -29.36
C GLY A 61 18.04 22.31 -28.82
N GLU A 62 17.48 23.33 -29.48
CA GLU A 62 16.19 23.93 -29.11
C GLU A 62 15.00 22.97 -29.19
N LYS A 63 15.14 21.87 -29.94
CA LYS A 63 14.11 20.85 -30.11
C LYS A 63 14.12 19.78 -29.03
N ASN A 64 15.02 19.88 -28.04
CA ASN A 64 15.11 18.93 -26.94
C ASN A 64 13.79 18.85 -26.16
N LEU A 65 13.30 17.63 -25.93
CA LEU A 65 12.08 17.37 -25.17
C LEU A 65 12.29 16.19 -24.23
N VAL A 66 11.63 16.24 -23.07
CA VAL A 66 11.53 15.08 -22.19
C VAL A 66 10.53 14.12 -22.82
N VAL A 67 10.92 12.86 -23.01
CA VAL A 67 10.07 11.84 -23.61
C VAL A 67 9.79 10.72 -22.63
N VAL A 68 8.65 10.06 -22.80
CA VAL A 68 8.25 8.86 -22.07
C VAL A 68 8.53 7.66 -22.98
N ASP A 69 9.30 6.68 -22.51
CA ASP A 69 9.76 5.54 -23.30
C ASP A 69 10.33 6.01 -24.67
N LEU A 70 9.93 5.35 -25.76
CA LEU A 70 10.26 5.74 -27.14
C LEU A 70 9.30 6.81 -27.67
N ASN A 71 9.19 7.94 -26.96
CA ASN A 71 8.28 9.04 -27.27
C ASN A 71 6.80 8.65 -27.28
N ALA A 72 6.43 7.74 -26.38
CA ALA A 72 5.06 7.39 -26.05
C ALA A 72 4.43 8.46 -25.12
N THR A 73 3.18 8.23 -24.74
CA THR A 73 2.50 8.99 -23.68
C THR A 73 2.54 8.23 -22.36
N PHE A 74 2.35 8.93 -21.23
CA PHE A 74 2.23 8.29 -19.91
C PHE A 74 1.10 7.26 -19.84
N GLY A 75 -0.03 7.51 -20.52
CA GLY A 75 -1.18 6.61 -20.55
C GLY A 75 -0.90 5.31 -21.31
N SER A 76 -0.04 5.36 -22.33
CA SER A 76 0.37 4.19 -23.12
C SER A 76 1.64 3.49 -22.61
N SER A 77 2.39 4.13 -21.70
CA SER A 77 3.64 3.58 -21.18
C SER A 77 3.39 2.35 -20.31
N THR A 78 4.11 1.26 -20.61
CA THR A 78 4.09 0.03 -19.81
C THR A 78 5.20 -0.01 -18.77
N THR A 79 6.22 0.85 -18.87
CA THR A 79 7.34 0.92 -17.93
C THR A 79 7.07 1.89 -16.77
N CYS A 80 6.20 2.88 -16.96
CA CYS A 80 5.87 3.85 -15.93
C CYS A 80 5.15 3.20 -14.75
N THR A 81 5.76 3.24 -13.55
CA THR A 81 5.13 2.75 -12.31
C THR A 81 4.13 3.75 -11.71
N ARG A 82 3.96 4.92 -12.36
CA ARG A 82 3.05 6.00 -11.94
C ARG A 82 3.35 6.52 -10.52
N CYS A 83 4.57 6.34 -10.03
CA CYS A 83 4.96 6.69 -8.66
C CYS A 83 4.98 8.19 -8.37
N GLY A 84 5.04 9.04 -9.39
CA GLY A 84 5.06 10.50 -9.24
C GLY A 84 6.38 11.07 -8.70
N ALA A 85 7.45 10.27 -8.59
CA ALA A 85 8.74 10.79 -8.12
C ALA A 85 9.27 11.91 -9.04
N CYS A 86 9.02 11.80 -10.35
CA CYS A 86 9.36 12.84 -11.32
C CYS A 86 8.60 14.16 -11.10
N VAL A 87 7.34 14.09 -10.63
CA VAL A 87 6.50 15.25 -10.27
C VAL A 87 7.08 15.94 -9.05
N ALA A 88 7.39 15.17 -8.00
CA ALA A 88 8.00 15.70 -6.77
C ALA A 88 9.37 16.36 -7.02
N ALA A 89 10.12 15.88 -8.02
CA ALA A 89 11.41 16.44 -8.39
C ALA A 89 11.33 17.67 -9.32
N CYS A 90 10.19 17.96 -9.95
CA CYS A 90 10.09 18.99 -10.98
C CYS A 90 10.09 20.41 -10.36
N PRO A 91 11.04 21.29 -10.73
CA PRO A 91 11.15 22.62 -10.12
C PRO A 91 10.18 23.66 -10.70
N THR A 92 9.57 23.39 -11.86
CA THR A 92 8.77 24.39 -12.61
C THR A 92 7.28 24.05 -12.70
N GLY A 93 6.88 22.85 -12.30
CA GLY A 93 5.52 22.36 -12.56
C GLY A 93 5.28 21.98 -14.02
N ALA A 94 6.34 21.68 -14.78
CA ALA A 94 6.23 21.03 -16.08
C ALA A 94 5.65 19.62 -15.94
N LEU A 95 6.15 18.85 -14.97
CA LEU A 95 5.43 17.70 -14.44
C LEU A 95 4.59 18.18 -13.27
N PHE A 96 3.30 17.89 -13.29
CA PHE A 96 2.35 18.38 -12.30
C PHE A 96 1.33 17.31 -11.92
N ASP A 97 0.93 17.31 -10.65
CA ASP A 97 -0.18 16.49 -10.16
C ASP A 97 -1.52 17.10 -10.61
N LYS A 98 -2.37 16.29 -11.23
CA LYS A 98 -3.72 16.67 -11.66
C LYS A 98 -4.65 16.93 -10.47
N ALA A 99 -4.50 16.19 -9.38
CA ALA A 99 -5.30 16.37 -8.18
C ALA A 99 -4.92 17.65 -7.44
N GLN A 100 -3.64 18.06 -7.46
CA GLN A 100 -3.19 19.33 -6.90
C GLN A 100 -3.57 20.54 -7.77
N ALA A 101 -3.65 20.34 -9.09
CA ALA A 101 -3.92 21.41 -10.05
C ALA A 101 -5.11 22.28 -9.60
N PHE A 102 -4.84 23.58 -9.45
CA PHE A 102 -5.82 24.60 -9.04
C PHE A 102 -6.35 24.51 -7.59
N ARG A 103 -5.79 23.65 -6.72
CA ARG A 103 -6.21 23.54 -5.29
C ARG A 103 -5.53 24.52 -4.33
N GLY A 104 -4.56 25.29 -4.80
CA GLY A 104 -3.88 26.34 -4.05
C GLY A 104 -2.36 26.22 -4.08
N LYS A 105 -1.67 27.25 -3.56
CA LYS A 105 -0.20 27.26 -3.48
C LYS A 105 0.25 26.53 -2.22
N LEU A 106 1.26 25.66 -2.33
CA LEU A 106 1.74 24.84 -1.22
C LEU A 106 2.15 25.66 0.02
N HIS A 107 2.80 26.81 -0.15
CA HIS A 107 3.19 27.70 0.96
C HIS A 107 2.00 28.30 1.74
N THR A 108 0.77 28.18 1.22
CA THR A 108 -0.45 28.61 1.92
C THR A 108 -1.16 27.45 2.64
N CYS A 109 -0.60 26.24 2.57
CA CYS A 109 -1.17 25.05 3.18
C CYS A 109 -0.57 24.85 4.58
N ARG A 110 -1.34 24.19 5.45
CA ARG A 110 -0.80 23.56 6.66
C ARG A 110 -0.14 22.24 6.26
N THR A 111 0.99 21.94 6.87
CA THR A 111 1.69 20.68 6.68
C THR A 111 1.50 19.79 7.91
N VAL A 112 1.17 18.52 7.68
CA VAL A 112 1.05 17.51 8.74
C VAL A 112 1.85 16.27 8.33
N LYS A 113 2.75 15.81 9.20
CA LYS A 113 3.45 14.54 9.01
C LYS A 113 2.61 13.39 9.56
N THR A 114 2.49 12.30 8.81
CA THR A 114 1.73 11.10 9.19
C THR A 114 2.30 9.85 8.52
N THR A 115 1.67 8.70 8.71
CA THR A 115 2.13 7.41 8.16
C THR A 115 1.18 6.90 7.06
N CYS A 116 1.76 6.38 5.98
CA CYS A 116 1.02 5.72 4.91
C CYS A 116 0.46 4.37 5.37
N THR A 117 -0.83 4.14 5.15
CA THR A 117 -1.55 2.91 5.54
C THR A 117 -1.86 1.98 4.36
N GLU A 118 -1.09 2.07 3.27
CA GLU A 118 -1.34 1.28 2.04
C GLU A 118 -0.66 -0.10 2.00
N CYS A 119 0.39 -0.29 2.80
CA CYS A 119 1.14 -1.54 2.91
C CYS A 119 1.96 -1.52 4.22
N PRO A 120 2.51 -2.65 4.67
CA PRO A 120 3.16 -2.73 5.98
C PRO A 120 4.49 -2.00 6.07
N LEU A 121 4.99 -1.38 4.99
CA LEU A 121 6.19 -0.54 5.04
C LEU A 121 5.98 0.70 5.93
N GLY A 122 4.78 1.26 5.98
CA GLY A 122 4.51 2.47 6.76
C GLY A 122 5.41 3.65 6.36
N CYS A 123 5.45 3.98 5.07
CA CYS A 123 6.23 5.13 4.59
C CYS A 123 5.75 6.44 5.25
N GLY A 124 6.69 7.29 5.67
CA GLY A 124 6.34 8.61 6.21
C GLY A 124 5.78 9.52 5.11
N LEU A 125 4.74 10.27 5.45
CA LEU A 125 4.05 11.20 4.56
C LEU A 125 4.15 12.62 5.10
N GLU A 126 4.32 13.58 4.20
CA GLU A 126 4.16 15.00 4.43
C GLU A 126 2.92 15.48 3.66
N VAL A 127 1.82 15.71 4.37
CA VAL A 127 0.51 16.01 3.78
C VAL A 127 0.22 17.51 3.88
N TYR A 128 -0.08 18.12 2.73
CA TYR A 128 -0.41 19.53 2.62
C TYR A 128 -1.93 19.68 2.60
N THR A 129 -2.48 20.40 3.58
CA THR A 129 -3.92 20.61 3.73
C THR A 129 -4.29 22.08 3.72
N LYS A 130 -5.48 22.39 3.21
CA LYS A 130 -6.06 23.74 3.20
C LYS A 130 -7.58 23.66 3.26
N GLU A 131 -8.22 24.43 4.12
CA GLU A 131 -9.70 24.45 4.23
C GLU A 131 -10.30 23.03 4.39
N ASP A 132 -9.63 22.24 5.23
CA ASP A 132 -9.81 20.81 5.45
C ASP A 132 -10.05 19.94 4.21
N ARG A 133 -9.24 20.19 3.17
CA ARG A 133 -9.01 19.26 2.08
C ARG A 133 -7.51 18.99 1.92
N ILE A 134 -7.18 17.81 1.39
CA ILE A 134 -5.83 17.49 0.97
C ILE A 134 -5.55 18.19 -0.36
N VAL A 135 -4.44 18.93 -0.41
CA VAL A 135 -3.94 19.62 -1.59
C VAL A 135 -2.90 18.78 -2.31
N GLU A 136 -1.97 18.18 -1.56
CA GLU A 136 -0.83 17.44 -2.10
C GLU A 136 -0.24 16.51 -1.03
N VAL A 137 0.41 15.43 -1.46
CA VAL A 137 1.11 14.47 -0.57
C VAL A 137 2.53 14.19 -1.09
N PHE A 138 3.52 14.49 -0.24
CA PHE A 138 4.91 14.11 -0.46
C PHE A 138 5.35 13.03 0.52
N GLY A 139 6.46 12.35 0.21
CA GLY A 139 7.11 11.49 1.19
C GLY A 139 7.87 12.33 2.19
N ASP A 140 7.88 11.92 3.45
CA ASP A 140 8.71 12.55 4.47
C ASP A 140 10.20 12.24 4.20
N PRO A 141 11.05 13.26 3.94
CA PRO A 141 12.48 13.07 3.75
C PRO A 141 13.17 12.41 4.94
N ASP A 142 12.64 12.63 6.15
CA ASP A 142 13.18 12.08 7.41
C ASP A 142 12.69 10.66 7.69
N SER A 143 11.80 10.10 6.85
CA SER A 143 11.31 8.74 7.02
C SER A 143 12.45 7.74 6.85
N PRO A 144 12.71 6.85 7.82
CA PRO A 144 13.85 5.94 7.77
C PRO A 144 13.80 5.01 6.55
N LEU A 145 12.60 4.58 6.14
CA LEU A 145 12.41 3.69 4.98
C LEU A 145 12.34 4.46 3.66
N CYS A 146 11.45 5.45 3.60
CA CYS A 146 11.06 6.03 2.32
C CYS A 146 11.96 7.20 1.89
N GLN A 147 12.54 7.95 2.85
CA GLN A 147 13.44 9.09 2.59
C GLN A 147 12.89 10.05 1.51
N GLY A 148 11.58 10.33 1.56
CA GLY A 148 10.89 11.18 0.58
C GLY A 148 10.35 10.46 -0.67
N HIS A 149 10.75 9.22 -0.94
CA HIS A 149 10.28 8.45 -2.08
C HIS A 149 9.01 7.63 -1.75
N LEU A 150 7.97 7.78 -2.57
CA LEU A 150 6.69 7.09 -2.41
C LEU A 150 6.33 6.32 -3.69
N CYS A 151 5.65 5.19 -3.51
CA CYS A 151 4.94 4.51 -4.60
C CYS A 151 3.61 5.23 -4.93
N HIS A 152 2.97 4.84 -6.04
CA HIS A 152 1.71 5.45 -6.46
C HIS A 152 0.58 5.28 -5.44
N LYS A 153 0.54 4.16 -4.70
CA LYS A 153 -0.48 3.90 -3.67
C LYS A 153 -0.45 4.96 -2.56
N GLY A 154 0.73 5.13 -1.96
CA GLY A 154 0.93 6.12 -0.89
C GLY A 154 0.89 7.56 -1.37
N ARG A 155 1.30 7.84 -2.62
CA ARG A 155 1.28 9.19 -3.16
C ARG A 155 -0.10 9.64 -3.63
N TYR A 156 -0.90 8.76 -4.24
CA TYR A 156 -2.11 9.16 -4.95
C TYR A 156 -3.35 8.37 -4.52
N GLU A 157 -3.24 7.05 -4.37
CA GLU A 157 -4.45 6.24 -4.20
C GLU A 157 -5.26 6.69 -2.99
N THR A 158 -4.63 7.01 -1.86
CA THR A 158 -5.34 7.38 -0.62
C THR A 158 -6.19 8.66 -0.65
N TRP A 159 -5.98 9.57 -1.61
CA TRP A 159 -6.64 10.89 -1.63
C TRP A 159 -6.96 11.46 -3.02
N ALA A 160 -6.18 11.14 -4.04
CA ALA A 160 -6.34 11.67 -5.39
C ALA A 160 -7.35 10.87 -6.22
N VAL A 161 -7.59 9.60 -5.85
CA VAL A 161 -8.64 8.76 -6.46
C VAL A 161 -9.99 9.08 -5.81
N PRO A 162 -10.99 9.56 -6.58
CA PRO A 162 -12.31 9.82 -6.05
C PRO A 162 -12.96 8.55 -5.50
N ARG A 163 -13.46 8.62 -4.26
CA ARG A 163 -14.22 7.54 -3.62
C ARG A 163 -15.49 8.09 -3.01
N GLN A 164 -16.56 7.31 -3.08
CA GLN A 164 -17.81 7.67 -2.44
C GLN A 164 -17.72 7.37 -0.94
N ARG A 165 -17.55 8.41 -0.12
CA ARG A 165 -17.50 8.31 1.36
C ARG A 165 -18.88 7.95 1.93
N ILE A 166 -18.90 7.15 2.98
CA ILE A 166 -20.08 6.92 3.81
C ILE A 166 -20.07 7.98 4.91
N THR A 167 -21.03 8.89 4.88
CA THR A 167 -21.08 10.06 5.77
C THR A 167 -22.06 9.91 6.94
N GLN A 168 -22.91 8.89 6.90
CA GLN A 168 -23.90 8.62 7.94
C GLN A 168 -24.29 7.13 7.92
N PRO A 169 -24.83 6.59 9.03
CA PRO A 169 -25.32 5.22 9.05
C PRO A 169 -26.32 4.96 7.93
N LEU A 170 -26.25 3.76 7.36
CA LEU A 170 -27.18 3.29 6.34
C LEU A 170 -27.90 2.04 6.85
N LEU A 171 -29.19 1.96 6.58
CA LEU A 171 -30.02 0.80 6.89
C LEU A 171 -30.63 0.24 5.62
N ARG A 172 -30.68 -1.09 5.53
CA ARG A 172 -31.38 -1.77 4.45
C ARG A 172 -32.88 -1.68 4.66
N ASP A 173 -33.58 -1.20 3.63
CA ASP A 173 -35.02 -1.05 3.58
C ASP A 173 -35.50 -1.29 2.15
N ASN A 174 -36.52 -2.13 1.97
CA ASN A 174 -37.11 -2.48 0.67
C ASN A 174 -36.09 -2.80 -0.45
N GLY A 175 -35.00 -3.51 -0.12
CA GLY A 175 -33.97 -3.92 -1.08
C GLY A 175 -32.86 -2.89 -1.35
N GLY A 176 -32.92 -1.69 -0.77
CA GLY A 176 -31.90 -0.65 -0.92
C GLY A 176 -31.37 -0.12 0.42
N LEU A 177 -30.26 0.61 0.39
CA LEU A 177 -29.70 1.28 1.56
C LEU A 177 -30.22 2.71 1.66
N ARG A 178 -30.92 3.03 2.75
CA ARG A 178 -31.34 4.40 3.10
C ARG A 178 -30.49 4.99 4.22
N ALA A 179 -30.42 6.31 4.25
CA ALA A 179 -29.85 7.05 5.38
C ALA A 179 -30.59 6.76 6.68
N ALA A 180 -29.84 6.66 7.78
CA ALA A 180 -30.34 6.44 9.12
C ALA A 180 -29.55 7.26 10.15
N THR A 181 -30.13 7.43 11.34
CA THR A 181 -29.41 7.98 12.49
C THR A 181 -28.58 6.90 13.19
N TRP A 182 -27.62 7.31 14.02
CA TRP A 182 -26.85 6.35 14.84
C TRP A 182 -27.75 5.56 15.79
N ASP A 183 -28.73 6.21 16.41
CA ASP A 183 -29.63 5.55 17.36
C ASP A 183 -30.50 4.51 16.66
N GLU A 184 -31.01 4.83 15.47
CA GLU A 184 -31.80 3.91 14.66
C GLU A 184 -30.97 2.69 14.20
N ALA A 185 -29.75 2.95 13.69
CA ALA A 185 -28.85 1.90 13.23
C ALA A 185 -28.41 0.98 14.38
N LEU A 186 -28.00 1.55 15.51
CA LEU A 186 -27.60 0.77 16.69
C LEU A 186 -28.78 0.03 17.31
N ALA A 187 -30.00 0.59 17.29
CA ALA A 187 -31.19 -0.12 17.75
C ALA A 187 -31.49 -1.35 16.88
N PHE A 188 -31.31 -1.26 15.56
CA PHE A 188 -31.43 -2.41 14.66
C PHE A 188 -30.39 -3.48 15.00
N VAL A 189 -29.13 -3.10 15.13
CA VAL A 189 -28.03 -4.02 15.45
C VAL A 189 -28.23 -4.69 16.81
N ARG A 190 -28.63 -3.94 17.85
CA ARG A 190 -28.91 -4.50 19.18
C ARG A 190 -30.05 -5.50 19.18
N ARG A 191 -31.13 -5.24 18.42
CA ARG A 191 -32.22 -6.22 18.27
C ARG A 191 -31.74 -7.51 17.63
N ALA A 192 -30.97 -7.42 16.54
CA ALA A 192 -30.41 -8.59 15.87
C ALA A 192 -29.48 -9.39 16.80
N ARG A 193 -28.61 -8.71 17.55
CA ARG A 193 -27.72 -9.37 18.51
C ARG A 193 -28.44 -9.99 19.71
N ALA A 194 -29.50 -9.35 20.22
CA ALA A 194 -30.25 -9.89 21.36
C ALA A 194 -30.88 -11.25 21.07
N SER A 195 -31.21 -11.52 19.80
CA SER A 195 -31.74 -12.81 19.33
C SER A 195 -30.67 -13.83 18.92
N THR A 196 -29.38 -13.46 18.92
CA THR A 196 -28.31 -14.30 18.36
C THR A 196 -27.27 -14.64 19.43
N PRO A 197 -27.06 -15.92 19.75
CA PRO A 197 -26.02 -16.33 20.70
C PRO A 197 -24.61 -16.09 20.14
N ALA A 198 -23.61 -16.06 21.04
CA ALA A 198 -22.22 -15.77 20.68
C ALA A 198 -21.64 -16.74 19.63
N TRP A 199 -22.02 -18.03 19.68
CA TRP A 199 -21.56 -19.04 18.72
C TRP A 199 -22.17 -18.88 17.32
N GLU A 200 -23.32 -18.20 17.19
CA GLU A 200 -23.93 -17.80 15.91
C GLU A 200 -23.49 -16.40 15.43
N SER A 201 -22.57 -15.78 16.16
CA SER A 201 -22.02 -14.46 15.81
C SER A 201 -20.58 -14.59 15.30
N ALA A 202 -20.19 -13.72 14.36
CA ALA A 202 -18.81 -13.59 13.91
C ALA A 202 -18.40 -12.12 13.75
N LEU A 203 -17.12 -11.84 14.04
CA LEU A 203 -16.48 -10.54 13.88
C LEU A 203 -15.25 -10.70 12.98
N LEU A 204 -15.25 -10.07 11.81
CA LEU A 204 -14.12 -10.12 10.87
C LEU A 204 -13.52 -8.73 10.71
N LEU A 205 -12.21 -8.63 10.89
CA LEU A 205 -11.48 -7.36 10.91
C LEU A 205 -10.59 -7.21 9.68
N SER A 206 -10.45 -5.97 9.20
CA SER A 206 -9.38 -5.58 8.27
C SER A 206 -8.04 -5.47 9.01
N PRO A 207 -6.91 -5.78 8.35
CA PRO A 207 -5.57 -5.55 8.89
C PRO A 207 -5.15 -4.07 8.84
N ARG A 208 -6.00 -3.13 8.39
CA ARG A 208 -5.69 -1.68 8.32
C ARG A 208 -6.03 -0.93 9.63
N LEU A 209 -6.65 -1.61 10.60
CA LEU A 209 -7.01 -1.01 11.89
C LEU A 209 -5.78 -0.60 12.71
N THR A 210 -5.92 0.44 13.52
CA THR A 210 -4.85 0.89 14.42
C THR A 210 -4.62 -0.09 15.57
N ASN A 211 -3.43 -0.08 16.17
CA ASN A 211 -3.08 -0.90 17.32
C ASN A 211 -4.00 -0.61 18.53
N GLU A 212 -4.43 0.63 18.70
CA GLU A 212 -5.40 1.04 19.72
C GLU A 212 -6.76 0.38 19.45
N THR A 213 -7.24 0.46 18.21
CA THR A 213 -8.48 -0.19 17.80
C THR A 213 -8.41 -1.70 18.00
N ALA A 214 -7.32 -2.36 17.58
CA ALA A 214 -7.15 -3.79 17.76
C ALA A 214 -7.21 -4.21 19.23
N ARG A 215 -6.53 -3.47 20.13
CA ARG A 215 -6.58 -3.73 21.58
C ARG A 215 -7.98 -3.56 22.18
N GLU A 216 -8.73 -2.55 21.75
CA GLU A 216 -10.11 -2.38 22.20
C GLU A 216 -11.04 -3.48 21.68
N ILE A 217 -10.84 -3.89 20.43
CA ILE A 217 -11.62 -4.97 19.82
C ILE A 217 -11.31 -6.32 20.47
N GLN A 218 -10.08 -6.56 20.95
CA GLN A 218 -9.74 -7.82 21.64
C GLN A 218 -10.70 -8.13 22.78
N ALA A 219 -11.08 -7.14 23.59
CA ALA A 219 -12.00 -7.31 24.71
C ALA A 219 -13.44 -7.72 24.28
N VAL A 220 -13.79 -7.45 23.02
CA VAL A 220 -15.04 -7.93 22.39
C VAL A 220 -14.81 -9.30 21.77
N ALA A 221 -13.68 -9.50 21.11
CA ALA A 221 -13.28 -10.77 20.48
C ALA A 221 -13.28 -11.93 21.48
N ASP A 222 -12.77 -11.73 22.70
CA ASP A 222 -12.75 -12.74 23.77
C ASP A 222 -14.15 -13.25 24.19
N LYS A 223 -15.21 -12.50 23.84
CA LYS A 223 -16.61 -12.85 24.15
C LYS A 223 -17.32 -13.53 22.98
N LEU A 224 -16.65 -13.71 21.85
CA LEU A 224 -17.18 -14.31 20.64
C LEU A 224 -16.42 -15.58 20.32
N ASP A 225 -17.16 -16.60 19.88
CA ASP A 225 -16.56 -17.85 19.39
C ASP A 225 -15.77 -17.67 18.08
N ARG A 226 -16.07 -16.58 17.33
CA ARG A 226 -15.51 -16.29 16.01
C ARG A 226 -15.17 -14.82 15.91
N ALA A 227 -13.91 -14.48 16.17
CA ALA A 227 -13.36 -13.16 15.94
C ALA A 227 -11.95 -13.30 15.34
N SER A 228 -11.75 -12.77 14.13
CA SER A 228 -10.49 -12.95 13.42
C SER A 228 -10.15 -11.75 12.53
N VAL A 229 -8.87 -11.58 12.21
CA VAL A 229 -8.39 -10.61 11.23
C VAL A 229 -8.18 -11.28 9.88
N TRP A 230 -8.78 -10.75 8.83
CA TRP A 230 -8.60 -11.29 7.48
C TRP A 230 -7.26 -10.87 6.91
N VAL A 231 -6.39 -11.85 6.65
CA VAL A 231 -5.07 -11.65 6.04
C VAL A 231 -4.99 -12.37 4.70
N ALA A 232 -3.97 -12.05 3.89
CA ALA A 232 -3.78 -12.77 2.64
C ALA A 232 -3.43 -14.24 2.89
N ARG A 233 -3.65 -15.09 1.90
CA ARG A 233 -3.30 -16.52 1.98
C ARG A 233 -1.81 -16.70 2.30
N HIS A 234 -1.50 -17.56 3.26
CA HIS A 234 -0.18 -17.83 3.82
C HIS A 234 0.50 -16.63 4.53
N GLU A 235 -0.22 -15.52 4.76
CA GLU A 235 0.33 -14.36 5.49
C GLU A 235 0.34 -14.61 7.01
N ALA A 236 -0.51 -15.50 7.53
CA ALA A 236 -0.65 -15.73 8.97
C ALA A 236 0.70 -16.07 9.63
N ALA A 237 1.52 -16.89 8.97
CA ALA A 237 2.85 -17.27 9.45
C ALA A 237 3.77 -16.05 9.61
N LEU A 238 3.75 -15.10 8.66
CA LEU A 238 4.54 -13.86 8.74
C LEU A 238 4.05 -12.93 9.84
N ALA A 239 2.74 -12.92 10.10
CA ALA A 239 2.17 -12.05 11.12
C ALA A 239 2.34 -12.60 12.55
N GLN A 240 2.29 -13.93 12.72
CA GLN A 240 2.44 -14.60 14.02
C GLN A 240 3.90 -14.72 14.47
N ALA A 241 4.82 -14.95 13.53
CA ALA A 241 6.24 -15.05 13.79
C ALA A 241 7.01 -14.07 12.89
N PRO A 242 6.83 -12.74 13.09
CA PRO A 242 7.49 -11.76 12.25
C PRO A 242 8.99 -11.79 12.48
N GLU A 243 9.74 -11.81 11.40
CA GLU A 243 11.17 -11.55 11.47
C GLU A 243 11.42 -10.13 11.98
N LYS A 244 12.51 -9.96 12.72
CA LYS A 244 12.99 -8.64 13.13
C LYS A 244 14.14 -8.27 12.20
N PRO A 245 13.85 -7.68 11.02
CA PRO A 245 14.90 -7.31 10.12
C PRO A 245 15.78 -6.25 10.80
N GLY A 246 17.07 -6.26 10.46
CA GLY A 246 18.02 -5.26 10.94
C GLY A 246 17.75 -3.88 10.32
N ASP A 247 18.82 -3.16 9.97
CA ASP A 247 18.71 -1.89 9.25
C ASP A 247 18.29 -2.13 7.78
N VAL A 248 16.99 -2.30 7.53
CA VAL A 248 16.42 -2.56 6.20
C VAL A 248 16.85 -1.52 5.16
N PRO A 249 16.78 -0.20 5.41
CA PRO A 249 17.27 0.80 4.46
C PRO A 249 18.71 0.56 4.04
N ARG A 250 19.61 0.33 5.02
CA ARG A 250 21.02 0.07 4.74
C ARG A 250 21.23 -1.26 4.02
N GLN A 251 20.56 -2.33 4.46
CA GLN A 251 20.60 -3.65 3.84
C GLN A 251 20.22 -3.58 2.35
N LEU A 252 19.11 -2.90 2.01
CA LEU A 252 18.68 -2.73 0.62
C LEU A 252 19.62 -1.82 -0.19
N ALA A 253 20.23 -0.82 0.43
CA ALA A 253 21.15 0.10 -0.23
C ALA A 253 22.51 -0.56 -0.55
N GLU A 254 22.99 -1.42 0.34
CA GLU A 254 24.31 -2.08 0.25
C GLU A 254 24.27 -3.45 -0.43
N ALA A 255 23.09 -4.01 -0.65
CA ALA A 255 22.91 -5.31 -1.27
C ALA A 255 23.61 -5.43 -2.64
N ASP A 256 24.33 -6.53 -2.82
CA ASP A 256 24.96 -6.98 -4.07
C ASP A 256 24.23 -8.17 -4.69
N ALA A 257 23.28 -8.77 -3.99
CA ALA A 257 22.32 -9.73 -4.52
C ALA A 257 20.95 -9.59 -3.84
N PHE A 258 19.89 -9.68 -4.64
CA PHE A 258 18.50 -9.74 -4.20
C PHE A 258 17.91 -11.09 -4.57
N ILE A 259 17.28 -11.74 -3.61
CA ILE A 259 16.53 -12.98 -3.80
C ILE A 259 15.08 -12.69 -3.43
N LEU A 260 14.18 -12.75 -4.40
CA LEU A 260 12.74 -12.59 -4.20
C LEU A 260 12.10 -13.98 -4.16
N LEU A 261 11.46 -14.34 -3.04
CA LEU A 261 10.80 -15.63 -2.86
C LEU A 261 9.33 -15.44 -2.50
N GLY A 262 8.41 -15.89 -3.36
CA GLY A 262 6.98 -15.86 -3.06
C GLY A 262 6.42 -14.48 -2.66
N VAL A 263 7.00 -13.41 -3.19
CA VAL A 263 6.66 -12.01 -2.86
C VAL A 263 6.32 -11.24 -4.14
N GLN A 264 5.54 -10.17 -4.03
CA GLN A 264 5.13 -9.32 -5.16
C GLN A 264 5.47 -7.84 -4.95
N PRO A 265 6.75 -7.43 -4.88
CA PRO A 265 7.09 -6.05 -4.52
C PRO A 265 6.51 -5.01 -5.47
N THR A 266 6.48 -5.27 -6.79
CA THR A 266 5.91 -4.32 -7.77
C THR A 266 4.43 -4.02 -7.52
N ARG A 267 3.67 -5.01 -7.04
CA ARG A 267 2.24 -4.88 -6.75
C ARG A 267 2.00 -4.38 -5.32
N ASP A 268 2.65 -5.00 -4.35
CA ASP A 268 2.27 -4.88 -2.94
C ASP A 268 3.20 -3.91 -2.19
N HIS A 269 4.47 -3.80 -2.57
CA HIS A 269 5.50 -3.04 -1.85
C HIS A 269 6.37 -2.19 -2.79
N GLY A 270 5.75 -1.23 -3.50
CA GLY A 270 6.40 -0.50 -4.59
C GLY A 270 7.75 0.16 -4.26
N LEU A 271 7.96 0.58 -3.00
CA LEU A 271 9.25 1.10 -2.54
C LEU A 271 10.35 0.03 -2.58
N ILE A 272 10.05 -1.21 -2.15
CA ILE A 272 10.99 -2.34 -2.21
C ILE A 272 11.33 -2.65 -3.66
N ALA A 273 10.33 -2.66 -4.55
CA ALA A 273 10.57 -2.85 -5.98
C ALA A 273 11.51 -1.78 -6.56
N ALA A 274 11.36 -0.51 -6.16
CA ALA A 274 12.25 0.57 -6.57
C ALA A 274 13.69 0.34 -6.07
N ARG A 275 13.87 -0.06 -4.80
CA ARG A 275 15.22 -0.36 -4.26
C ARG A 275 15.88 -1.55 -4.97
N VAL A 276 15.12 -2.59 -5.29
CA VAL A 276 15.61 -3.74 -6.09
C VAL A 276 16.01 -3.28 -7.49
N ARG A 277 15.15 -2.54 -8.21
CA ARG A 277 15.48 -2.01 -9.55
C ARG A 277 16.77 -1.19 -9.55
N VAL A 278 16.90 -0.26 -8.60
CA VAL A 278 18.10 0.59 -8.49
C VAL A 278 19.34 -0.27 -8.17
N GLY A 279 19.23 -1.24 -7.25
CA GLY A 279 20.35 -2.13 -6.94
C GLY A 279 20.83 -2.93 -8.14
N VAL A 280 19.91 -3.54 -8.89
CA VAL A 280 20.27 -4.34 -10.06
C VAL A 280 20.80 -3.46 -11.19
N ARG A 281 20.12 -2.35 -11.52
CA ARG A 281 20.48 -1.54 -12.69
C ARG A 281 21.69 -0.63 -12.46
N LYS A 282 21.83 -0.06 -11.25
CA LYS A 282 22.89 0.92 -10.95
C LYS A 282 24.12 0.28 -10.30
N ARG A 283 23.90 -0.70 -9.43
CA ARG A 283 25.00 -1.37 -8.69
C ARG A 283 25.35 -2.74 -9.27
N ARG A 284 24.65 -3.19 -10.32
CA ARG A 284 24.84 -4.52 -10.95
C ARG A 284 24.65 -5.67 -9.94
N ALA A 285 23.80 -5.44 -8.93
CA ALA A 285 23.44 -6.49 -8.00
C ALA A 285 22.76 -7.65 -8.74
N LYS A 286 22.99 -8.87 -8.28
CA LYS A 286 22.33 -10.07 -8.82
C LYS A 286 20.86 -10.10 -8.42
N LEU A 287 20.02 -10.68 -9.28
CA LEU A 287 18.60 -10.84 -8.98
C LEU A 287 18.14 -12.26 -9.30
N VAL A 288 17.60 -12.91 -8.27
CA VAL A 288 16.99 -14.24 -8.35
C VAL A 288 15.54 -14.13 -7.92
N VAL A 289 14.61 -14.57 -8.76
CA VAL A 289 13.15 -14.49 -8.54
C VAL A 289 12.57 -15.90 -8.55
N LEU A 290 12.02 -16.34 -7.43
CA LEU A 290 11.57 -17.72 -7.20
C LEU A 290 10.14 -17.72 -6.69
N GLY A 291 9.25 -18.51 -7.30
CA GLY A 291 7.88 -18.66 -6.79
C GLY A 291 7.02 -17.39 -6.85
N CYS A 292 7.50 -16.34 -7.52
CA CYS A 292 6.79 -15.07 -7.66
C CYS A 292 5.98 -15.08 -8.96
N ARG A 293 4.82 -14.41 -9.03
CA ARG A 293 4.13 -14.05 -10.27
C ARG A 293 5.00 -13.14 -11.16
N HIS A 294 4.59 -13.01 -12.41
CA HIS A 294 5.27 -12.15 -13.38
C HIS A 294 5.24 -10.66 -12.98
N SER A 295 6.37 -9.98 -13.18
CA SER A 295 6.53 -8.56 -12.90
C SER A 295 7.60 -7.93 -13.80
N ASP A 296 7.73 -6.61 -13.76
CA ASP A 296 8.80 -5.88 -14.43
C ASP A 296 10.20 -6.29 -13.95
N LEU A 297 10.31 -6.82 -12.73
CA LEU A 297 11.59 -7.28 -12.17
C LEU A 297 12.16 -8.50 -12.90
N ASP A 298 11.32 -9.28 -13.58
CA ASP A 298 11.73 -10.44 -14.38
C ASP A 298 12.74 -10.06 -15.48
N ALA A 299 12.58 -8.87 -16.06
CA ALA A 299 13.45 -8.38 -17.14
C ALA A 299 14.89 -8.12 -16.67
N TYR A 300 15.10 -7.99 -15.36
CA TYR A 300 16.40 -7.73 -14.77
C TYR A 300 16.98 -8.96 -14.05
N ALA A 301 16.24 -10.06 -13.96
CA ALA A 301 16.62 -11.22 -13.17
C ALA A 301 17.64 -12.10 -13.89
N ASP A 302 18.69 -12.53 -13.19
CA ASP A 302 19.61 -13.57 -13.65
C ASP A 302 18.91 -14.93 -13.69
N ILE A 303 17.98 -15.16 -12.76
CA ILE A 303 17.12 -16.34 -12.69
C ILE A 303 15.71 -15.89 -12.32
N ALA A 304 14.72 -16.25 -13.13
CA ALA A 304 13.31 -16.09 -12.80
C ALA A 304 12.56 -17.41 -13.06
N VAL A 305 12.05 -18.04 -12.01
CA VAL A 305 11.22 -19.25 -12.11
C VAL A 305 9.96 -19.14 -11.28
N ARG A 306 8.87 -19.70 -11.80
CA ARG A 306 7.56 -19.71 -11.14
C ARG A 306 7.36 -20.93 -10.26
N GLU A 307 7.88 -22.06 -10.70
CA GLU A 307 7.90 -23.30 -9.94
C GLU A 307 9.36 -23.60 -9.59
N VAL A 308 9.64 -23.74 -8.29
CA VAL A 308 10.99 -23.97 -7.82
C VAL A 308 11.28 -25.46 -7.90
N SER A 309 12.26 -25.82 -8.74
CA SER A 309 12.75 -27.20 -8.81
C SER A 309 13.64 -27.52 -7.61
N LEU A 310 13.52 -28.74 -7.07
CA LEU A 310 14.43 -29.25 -6.04
C LEU A 310 15.65 -29.98 -6.62
N GLU A 311 15.77 -30.07 -7.95
CA GLU A 311 16.87 -30.73 -8.63
C GLU A 311 18.23 -30.10 -8.32
N ARG A 312 19.26 -30.92 -8.15
CA ARG A 312 20.61 -30.47 -7.82
C ARG A 312 21.21 -29.52 -8.86
N SER A 313 20.90 -29.73 -10.14
CA SER A 313 21.33 -28.90 -11.28
C SER A 313 20.84 -27.46 -11.17
N PHE A 314 19.56 -27.27 -10.82
CA PHE A 314 18.97 -25.95 -10.63
C PHE A 314 19.67 -25.18 -9.50
N TRP A 315 19.86 -25.83 -8.36
CA TRP A 315 20.49 -25.20 -7.20
C TRP A 315 21.99 -24.95 -7.37
N ALA A 316 22.68 -25.75 -8.18
CA ALA A 316 24.04 -25.43 -8.61
C ALA A 316 24.08 -24.12 -9.40
N LYS A 317 23.12 -23.91 -10.32
CA LYS A 317 23.00 -22.65 -11.08
C LYS A 317 22.70 -21.46 -10.17
N VAL A 318 21.79 -21.61 -9.20
CA VAL A 318 21.49 -20.55 -8.21
C VAL A 318 22.74 -20.20 -7.40
N ALA A 319 23.46 -21.21 -6.89
CA ALA A 319 24.70 -21.00 -6.15
C ALA A 319 25.78 -20.33 -7.00
N ASP A 320 25.88 -20.67 -8.29
CA ASP A 320 26.82 -20.04 -9.23
C ASP A 320 26.54 -18.55 -9.42
N VAL A 321 25.27 -18.17 -9.59
CA VAL A 321 24.86 -16.76 -9.70
C VAL A 321 25.19 -15.98 -8.43
N LEU A 322 24.98 -16.59 -7.27
CA LEU A 322 25.15 -15.94 -5.96
C LEU A 322 26.57 -16.08 -5.38
N ARG A 323 27.48 -16.77 -6.07
CA ARG A 323 28.84 -17.11 -5.58
C ARG A 323 29.66 -15.89 -5.16
N ALA A 324 29.50 -14.77 -5.85
CA ALA A 324 30.25 -13.54 -5.56
C ALA A 324 29.47 -12.55 -4.66
N ALA A 325 28.30 -12.94 -4.15
CA ALA A 325 27.51 -12.08 -3.28
C ALA A 325 28.09 -12.07 -1.86
N GLU A 326 28.51 -10.90 -1.39
CA GLU A 326 29.01 -10.65 -0.04
C GLU A 326 27.87 -10.24 0.90
N ARG A 327 26.86 -9.53 0.38
CA ARG A 327 25.73 -8.96 1.14
C ARG A 327 24.39 -9.34 0.50
N PRO A 328 24.03 -10.63 0.45
CA PRO A 328 22.77 -11.07 -0.11
C PRO A 328 21.59 -10.65 0.77
N VAL A 329 20.50 -10.20 0.13
CA VAL A 329 19.22 -9.91 0.79
C VAL A 329 18.15 -10.84 0.24
N VAL A 330 17.50 -11.59 1.13
CA VAL A 330 16.34 -12.43 0.80
C VAL A 330 15.08 -11.70 1.24
N VAL A 331 14.27 -11.32 0.25
CA VAL A 331 12.94 -10.74 0.45
C VAL A 331 11.91 -11.81 0.17
N TYR A 332 11.09 -12.14 1.15
CA TYR A 332 10.09 -13.20 1.00
C TYR A 332 8.72 -12.76 1.50
N GLY A 333 7.67 -13.35 0.92
CA GLY A 333 6.29 -12.95 1.13
C GLY A 333 5.39 -14.15 1.43
N PRO A 334 4.06 -13.96 1.46
CA PRO A 334 3.13 -15.02 1.84
C PRO A 334 3.28 -16.30 1.00
N ASP A 335 3.49 -16.19 -0.32
CA ASP A 335 3.61 -17.38 -1.18
C ASP A 335 4.87 -18.22 -0.87
N ALA A 336 5.82 -17.68 -0.09
CA ALA A 336 6.97 -18.42 0.43
C ALA A 336 6.63 -19.26 1.68
N MET A 337 5.52 -18.97 2.38
CA MET A 337 5.12 -19.67 3.61
C MET A 337 4.29 -20.93 3.33
N THR A 338 4.54 -21.57 2.20
CA THR A 338 4.05 -22.91 1.87
C THR A 338 5.10 -23.95 2.27
N ALA A 339 4.74 -25.23 2.39
CA ALA A 339 5.73 -26.27 2.70
C ALA A 339 6.92 -26.30 1.71
N VAL A 340 6.65 -26.08 0.41
CA VAL A 340 7.68 -26.00 -0.63
C VAL A 340 8.47 -24.71 -0.54
N GLY A 341 7.81 -23.59 -0.26
CA GLY A 341 8.45 -22.28 -0.11
C GLY A 341 9.38 -22.22 1.10
N VAL A 342 8.99 -22.79 2.24
CA VAL A 342 9.82 -22.88 3.45
C VAL A 342 11.06 -23.73 3.19
N ALA A 343 10.89 -24.92 2.59
CA ALA A 343 12.03 -25.77 2.21
C ALA A 343 12.96 -25.07 1.19
N THR A 344 12.40 -24.25 0.31
CA THR A 344 13.18 -23.41 -0.63
C THR A 344 13.97 -22.34 0.11
N LEU A 345 13.35 -21.66 1.08
CA LEU A 345 13.98 -20.64 1.90
C LEU A 345 15.15 -21.22 2.72
N GLU A 346 14.93 -22.34 3.40
CA GLU A 346 15.97 -23.06 4.15
C GLU A 346 17.16 -23.41 3.25
N ARG A 347 16.89 -23.96 2.06
CA ARG A 347 17.93 -24.32 1.10
C ARG A 347 18.68 -23.11 0.53
N LEU A 348 18.02 -21.97 0.36
CA LEU A 348 18.67 -20.71 -0.03
C LEU A 348 19.61 -20.24 1.07
N ILE A 349 19.13 -20.22 2.31
CA ILE A 349 19.93 -19.79 3.47
C ILE A 349 21.17 -20.68 3.58
N GLU A 350 21.00 -22.00 3.54
CA GLU A 350 22.13 -22.94 3.56
C GLU A 350 23.12 -22.71 2.40
N ALA A 351 22.63 -22.44 1.18
CA ALA A 351 23.48 -22.20 0.03
C ALA A 351 24.28 -20.89 0.16
N LEU A 352 23.67 -19.86 0.73
CA LEU A 352 24.28 -18.56 0.97
C LEU A 352 25.29 -18.61 2.12
N GLU A 353 25.00 -19.33 3.20
CA GLU A 353 25.91 -19.50 4.34
C GLU A 353 27.15 -20.34 3.98
N LYS A 354 27.01 -21.29 3.05
CA LYS A 354 28.14 -22.06 2.51
C LYS A 354 29.02 -21.26 1.55
N ASN A 355 28.64 -20.03 1.19
CA ASN A 355 29.41 -19.20 0.27
C ASN A 355 30.66 -18.64 0.99
N PRO A 356 31.89 -19.00 0.56
CA PRO A 356 33.12 -18.54 1.22
C PRO A 356 33.37 -17.03 1.14
N SER A 357 32.71 -16.34 0.20
CA SER A 357 32.81 -14.87 0.05
C SER A 357 31.71 -14.11 0.80
N GLY A 358 30.69 -14.81 1.29
CA GLY A 358 29.41 -14.23 1.72
C GLY A 358 29.26 -14.09 3.23
N GLY A 359 28.65 -13.00 3.68
CA GLY A 359 28.04 -12.93 5.02
C GLY A 359 26.67 -13.62 5.05
N SER A 360 26.14 -13.87 6.25
CA SER A 360 24.77 -14.37 6.42
C SER A 360 23.76 -13.43 5.73
N PRO A 361 22.76 -13.98 5.02
CA PRO A 361 21.81 -13.15 4.30
C PRO A 361 20.97 -12.30 5.24
N ALA A 362 20.67 -11.07 4.84
CA ALA A 362 19.61 -10.30 5.48
C ALA A 362 18.25 -10.87 5.06
N LEU A 363 17.42 -11.24 6.03
CA LEU A 363 16.08 -11.75 5.79
C LEU A 363 15.04 -10.63 6.00
N ILE A 364 14.18 -10.44 5.01
CA ILE A 364 13.11 -9.45 5.02
C ILE A 364 11.79 -10.13 4.66
N GLY A 365 10.99 -10.46 5.68
CA GLY A 365 9.62 -10.95 5.52
C GLY A 365 8.66 -9.79 5.27
N LEU A 366 7.90 -9.86 4.17
CA LEU A 366 6.95 -8.84 3.75
C LEU A 366 5.51 -9.37 3.74
N PRO A 367 4.70 -9.07 4.78
CA PRO A 367 3.26 -9.32 4.75
C PRO A 367 2.57 -8.40 3.75
N ILE A 368 1.29 -8.67 3.42
CA ILE A 368 0.50 -7.81 2.53
C ILE A 368 -0.37 -6.84 3.34
N GLY A 369 -0.97 -7.32 4.43
CA GLY A 369 -1.76 -6.51 5.36
C GLY A 369 -0.95 -5.35 5.94
N THR A 370 -1.59 -4.19 6.07
CA THR A 370 -0.91 -2.95 6.50
C THR A 370 -0.44 -3.01 7.95
N ASN A 371 -1.26 -3.54 8.84
CA ASN A 371 -1.00 -3.67 10.27
C ASN A 371 -1.33 -5.09 10.76
N SER A 372 -1.18 -6.12 9.92
CA SER A 372 -1.47 -7.51 10.30
C SER A 372 -0.68 -7.94 11.52
N LEU A 373 0.61 -7.56 11.60
CA LEU A 373 1.46 -7.81 12.78
C LEU A 373 0.91 -7.14 14.04
N GLY A 374 0.48 -5.88 13.96
CA GLY A 374 -0.06 -5.17 15.13
C GLY A 374 -1.40 -5.73 15.61
N VAL A 375 -2.26 -6.16 14.68
CA VAL A 375 -3.55 -6.78 15.00
C VAL A 375 -3.35 -8.17 15.62
N VAL A 376 -2.47 -8.99 15.06
CA VAL A 376 -2.11 -10.31 15.63
C VAL A 376 -1.43 -10.16 16.99
N ALA A 377 -0.53 -9.18 17.15
CA ALA A 377 0.09 -8.88 18.44
C ALA A 377 -0.89 -8.40 19.51
N ALA A 378 -2.10 -7.92 19.13
CA ALA A 378 -3.16 -7.60 20.07
C ALA A 378 -3.92 -8.83 20.61
N GLY A 379 -3.68 -10.02 20.03
CA GLY A 379 -4.31 -11.28 20.42
C GLY A 379 -5.39 -11.77 19.45
N ILE A 380 -5.58 -11.10 18.31
CA ILE A 380 -6.62 -11.46 17.33
C ILE A 380 -6.03 -12.45 16.32
N GLU A 381 -6.62 -13.63 16.25
CA GLU A 381 -6.14 -14.67 15.35
C GLU A 381 -6.36 -14.31 13.86
N PRO A 382 -5.37 -14.56 13.00
CA PRO A 382 -5.52 -14.36 11.56
C PRO A 382 -6.36 -15.46 10.92
N VAL A 383 -7.16 -15.09 9.92
CA VAL A 383 -7.87 -16.01 9.03
C VAL A 383 -7.49 -15.74 7.58
N GLU A 384 -7.17 -16.81 6.85
CA GLU A 384 -6.74 -16.75 5.45
C GLU A 384 -7.87 -17.12 4.49
N GLU A 385 -8.68 -18.12 4.85
CA GLU A 385 -9.82 -18.59 4.06
C GLU A 385 -11.13 -18.25 4.78
N VAL A 386 -11.74 -17.14 4.39
CA VAL A 386 -12.89 -16.58 5.11
C VAL A 386 -14.15 -17.43 4.96
N ALA A 387 -14.45 -17.96 3.77
CA ALA A 387 -15.68 -18.72 3.58
C ALA A 387 -15.74 -19.99 4.45
N PRO A 388 -14.72 -20.86 4.48
CA PRO A 388 -14.69 -22.00 5.42
C PRO A 388 -14.82 -21.56 6.89
N TRP A 389 -14.19 -20.43 7.25
CA TRP A 389 -14.27 -19.89 8.61
C TRP A 389 -15.67 -19.39 8.97
N LEU A 390 -16.38 -18.74 8.04
CA LEU A 390 -17.77 -18.32 8.22
C LEU A 390 -18.72 -19.53 8.32
N ASP A 391 -18.53 -20.54 7.47
CA ASP A 391 -19.40 -21.73 7.37
C ASP A 391 -19.14 -22.77 8.47
N ALA A 392 -18.02 -22.66 9.21
CA ALA A 392 -17.63 -23.60 10.25
C ALA A 392 -18.69 -23.80 11.37
N LYS A 393 -19.54 -22.81 11.59
CA LYS A 393 -20.66 -22.83 12.55
C LYS A 393 -21.84 -22.06 11.95
N PRO A 394 -23.09 -22.38 12.32
CA PRO A 394 -24.26 -21.58 11.92
C PRO A 394 -24.02 -20.09 12.21
N LEU A 395 -24.35 -19.21 11.27
CA LEU A 395 -24.04 -17.77 11.36
C LEU A 395 -25.31 -16.95 11.13
N GLN A 396 -25.72 -16.18 12.13
CA GLN A 396 -26.89 -15.29 12.06
C GLN A 396 -26.52 -13.82 12.19
N PHE A 397 -25.39 -13.50 12.83
CA PHE A 397 -24.90 -12.14 12.97
C PHE A 397 -23.44 -12.03 12.55
N LEU A 398 -23.16 -11.23 11.52
CA LEU A 398 -21.81 -10.97 11.03
C LEU A 398 -21.50 -9.48 11.11
N HIS A 399 -20.41 -9.13 11.80
CA HIS A 399 -19.88 -7.77 11.81
C HIS A 399 -18.54 -7.71 11.08
N LEU A 400 -18.49 -6.94 10.00
CA LEU A 400 -17.32 -6.72 9.16
C LEU A 400 -16.73 -5.33 9.46
N VAL A 401 -15.56 -5.28 10.08
CA VAL A 401 -14.85 -4.05 10.41
C VAL A 401 -13.79 -3.78 9.34
N MET A 402 -14.21 -3.13 8.26
CA MET A 402 -13.37 -2.85 7.08
C MET A 402 -12.64 -1.49 7.18
N GLY A 403 -13.00 -0.65 8.15
CA GLY A 403 -12.31 0.62 8.40
C GLY A 403 -12.21 1.49 7.15
N ASP A 404 -10.99 1.80 6.70
CA ASP A 404 -10.73 2.64 5.53
C ASP A 404 -10.04 1.89 4.38
N GLU A 405 -10.35 0.61 4.21
CA GLU A 405 -9.90 -0.16 3.04
C GLU A 405 -10.22 0.59 1.72
N PRO A 406 -9.28 0.74 0.79
CA PRO A 406 -9.44 1.60 -0.40
C PRO A 406 -10.58 1.18 -1.34
N ASP A 407 -10.93 -0.09 -1.33
CA ASP A 407 -12.01 -0.71 -2.09
C ASP A 407 -13.29 -0.89 -1.24
N GLY A 408 -13.32 -0.35 -0.02
CA GLY A 408 -14.37 -0.53 0.97
C GLY A 408 -14.61 -1.99 1.36
N GLY A 409 -13.58 -2.83 1.28
CA GLY A 409 -13.63 -4.27 1.60
C GLY A 409 -14.16 -5.14 0.47
N ALA A 410 -14.34 -4.62 -0.76
CA ALA A 410 -14.89 -5.36 -1.88
C ALA A 410 -14.11 -6.64 -2.23
N ARG A 411 -12.80 -6.67 -2.00
CA ARG A 411 -11.94 -7.85 -2.19
C ARG A 411 -12.48 -9.07 -1.43
N LEU A 412 -13.19 -8.87 -0.31
CA LEU A 412 -13.77 -9.97 0.46
C LEU A 412 -14.77 -10.79 -0.37
N LEU A 413 -15.42 -10.16 -1.36
CA LEU A 413 -16.36 -10.82 -2.26
C LEU A 413 -15.69 -11.63 -3.37
N GLU A 414 -14.36 -11.50 -3.55
CA GLU A 414 -13.58 -12.31 -4.48
C GLU A 414 -13.26 -13.69 -3.89
N GLU A 415 -13.31 -13.81 -2.55
CA GLU A 415 -13.17 -15.10 -1.87
C GLU A 415 -14.33 -16.03 -2.24
N LYS A 416 -13.96 -17.25 -2.61
CA LYS A 416 -14.90 -18.24 -3.10
C LYS A 416 -15.98 -18.51 -2.04
N TYR A 417 -17.24 -18.48 -2.44
CA TYR A 417 -18.42 -18.72 -1.59
C TYR A 417 -18.76 -17.64 -0.55
N VAL A 418 -17.97 -16.57 -0.38
CA VAL A 418 -18.33 -15.51 0.57
C VAL A 418 -19.61 -14.79 0.16
N ARG A 419 -19.78 -14.44 -1.13
CA ARG A 419 -20.99 -13.75 -1.61
C ARG A 419 -22.28 -14.53 -1.31
N PRO A 420 -22.42 -15.82 -1.70
CA PRO A 420 -23.58 -16.62 -1.31
C PRO A 420 -23.81 -16.70 0.21
N LEU A 421 -22.74 -16.76 1.01
CA LEU A 421 -22.87 -16.78 2.47
C LEU A 421 -23.44 -15.47 3.02
N LEU A 422 -23.04 -14.32 2.49
CA LEU A 422 -23.57 -13.02 2.95
C LEU A 422 -25.08 -12.90 2.72
N GLU A 423 -25.62 -13.56 1.70
CA GLU A 423 -27.05 -13.56 1.38
C GLU A 423 -27.88 -14.44 2.35
N THR A 424 -27.25 -15.37 3.06
CA THR A 424 -27.94 -16.27 4.01
C THR A 424 -27.85 -15.80 5.46
N VAL A 425 -26.91 -14.91 5.79
CA VAL A 425 -26.74 -14.38 7.16
C VAL A 425 -27.88 -13.43 7.52
N GLY A 426 -28.56 -13.68 8.64
CA GLY A 426 -29.73 -12.90 9.07
C GLY A 426 -29.45 -11.41 9.32
N CYS A 427 -28.26 -11.03 9.76
CA CYS A 427 -27.84 -9.65 9.92
C CYS A 427 -26.34 -9.47 9.61
N VAL A 428 -26.04 -8.59 8.66
CA VAL A 428 -24.68 -8.24 8.23
C VAL A 428 -24.47 -6.76 8.51
N VAL A 429 -23.52 -6.45 9.39
CA VAL A 429 -23.11 -5.09 9.72
C VAL A 429 -21.76 -4.84 9.06
N VAL A 430 -21.65 -3.78 8.25
CA VAL A 430 -20.39 -3.37 7.63
C VAL A 430 -19.97 -2.01 8.17
N GLN A 431 -18.85 -1.96 8.85
CA GLN A 431 -18.22 -0.73 9.30
C GLN A 431 -17.14 -0.34 8.28
N ALA A 432 -17.36 0.75 7.55
CA ALA A 432 -16.50 1.16 6.44
C ALA A 432 -16.55 2.68 6.19
N SER A 433 -15.46 3.21 5.61
CA SER A 433 -15.33 4.62 5.25
C SER A 433 -15.85 4.93 3.84
N TYR A 434 -15.86 3.93 2.96
CA TYR A 434 -16.20 4.07 1.53
C TYR A 434 -17.28 3.08 1.13
N ARG A 435 -18.18 3.50 0.23
CA ARG A 435 -19.13 2.59 -0.42
C ARG A 435 -18.39 1.62 -1.33
N SER A 436 -18.88 0.40 -1.37
CA SER A 436 -18.33 -0.71 -2.14
C SER A 436 -19.40 -1.75 -2.45
N ALA A 437 -19.07 -2.70 -3.32
CA ALA A 437 -19.92 -3.86 -3.56
C ALA A 437 -20.22 -4.66 -2.26
N LEU A 438 -19.32 -4.64 -1.28
CA LEU A 438 -19.53 -5.28 0.02
C LEU A 438 -20.60 -4.54 0.84
N THR A 439 -20.53 -3.21 0.89
CA THR A 439 -21.51 -2.41 1.65
C THR A 439 -22.93 -2.60 1.12
N GLU A 440 -23.10 -2.85 -0.18
CA GLU A 440 -24.39 -3.13 -0.82
C GLU A 440 -24.98 -4.51 -0.46
N HIS A 441 -24.26 -5.38 0.27
CA HIS A 441 -24.79 -6.60 0.90
C HIS A 441 -25.16 -6.41 2.37
N ALA A 442 -24.78 -5.29 2.99
CA ALA A 442 -24.97 -5.08 4.41
C ALA A 442 -26.45 -4.81 4.76
N HIS A 443 -26.91 -5.29 5.90
CA HIS A 443 -28.16 -4.86 6.52
C HIS A 443 -28.01 -3.49 7.20
N VAL A 444 -26.81 -3.23 7.75
CA VAL A 444 -26.43 -1.96 8.38
C VAL A 444 -25.04 -1.57 7.93
N VAL A 445 -24.84 -0.33 7.50
CA VAL A 445 -23.52 0.24 7.22
C VAL A 445 -23.22 1.33 8.24
N LEU A 446 -22.09 1.23 8.93
CA LEU A 446 -21.66 2.18 9.95
C LEU A 446 -20.46 3.00 9.42
N PRO A 447 -20.55 4.34 9.37
CA PRO A 447 -19.51 5.18 8.78
C PRO A 447 -18.27 5.23 9.69
N ALA A 448 -17.15 4.71 9.18
CA ALA A 448 -15.85 4.79 9.83
C ALA A 448 -15.04 6.02 9.39
N THR A 449 -14.10 6.44 10.22
CA THR A 449 -13.10 7.45 9.87
C THR A 449 -12.06 6.91 8.89
N THR A 450 -11.50 7.80 8.06
CA THR A 450 -10.42 7.46 7.12
C THR A 450 -9.03 7.59 7.75
N TRP A 451 -7.98 7.05 7.10
CA TRP A 451 -6.58 7.30 7.50
C TRP A 451 -6.27 8.78 7.77
N ALA A 452 -6.94 9.70 7.04
CA ALA A 452 -6.74 11.13 7.17
C ALA A 452 -7.36 11.73 8.43
N GLU A 453 -8.29 11.04 9.08
CA GLU A 453 -9.08 11.53 10.21
C GLU A 453 -8.76 10.77 11.51
N LYS A 454 -8.04 9.65 11.39
CA LYS A 454 -7.70 8.75 12.48
C LYS A 454 -6.41 9.14 13.18
N ALA A 455 -6.38 8.88 14.48
CA ALA A 455 -5.17 8.95 15.29
C ALA A 455 -4.85 7.56 15.86
N GLY A 456 -3.57 7.25 16.01
CA GLY A 456 -3.15 5.99 16.62
C GLY A 456 -1.80 5.53 16.10
N THR A 457 -1.56 4.23 16.18
CA THR A 457 -0.33 3.62 15.68
C THR A 457 -0.63 2.42 14.79
N VAL A 458 0.26 2.18 13.83
CA VAL A 458 0.28 0.97 13.00
C VAL A 458 1.67 0.35 13.06
N THR A 459 1.75 -0.95 13.27
CA THR A 459 2.99 -1.72 13.32
C THR A 459 3.35 -2.21 11.93
N GLY A 460 4.51 -1.78 11.43
CA GLY A 460 5.00 -2.21 10.14
C GLY A 460 5.62 -3.60 10.15
N PHE A 461 6.05 -4.08 8.98
CA PHE A 461 6.69 -5.39 8.78
C PHE A 461 7.96 -5.61 9.63
N ASP A 462 8.61 -4.52 10.04
CA ASP A 462 9.80 -4.49 10.89
C ASP A 462 9.48 -4.51 12.40
N GLY A 463 8.20 -4.66 12.77
CA GLY A 463 7.74 -4.62 14.15
C GLY A 463 7.74 -3.22 14.77
N VAL A 464 8.07 -2.18 14.00
CA VAL A 464 8.10 -0.80 14.51
C VAL A 464 6.71 -0.18 14.43
N ALA A 465 6.20 0.28 15.57
CA ALA A 465 4.99 1.07 15.63
C ALA A 465 5.22 2.49 15.09
N ARG A 466 4.42 2.89 14.11
CA ARG A 466 4.48 4.20 13.45
C ARG A 466 3.23 5.00 13.77
N THR A 467 3.41 6.29 14.01
CA THR A 467 2.31 7.17 14.41
C THR A 467 1.47 7.56 13.20
N LEU A 468 0.16 7.35 13.31
CA LEU A 468 -0.85 7.91 12.43
C LEU A 468 -1.39 9.20 13.09
N THR A 469 -1.11 10.33 12.46
CA THR A 469 -1.60 11.65 12.89
C THR A 469 -2.74 12.08 11.97
N PRO A 470 -3.88 12.54 12.51
CA PRO A 470 -4.99 13.02 11.71
C PRO A 470 -4.58 14.30 10.96
N VAL A 471 -4.78 14.30 9.65
CA VAL A 471 -4.46 15.42 8.75
C VAL A 471 -5.71 16.25 8.40
N LEU A 472 -6.90 15.66 8.57
CA LEU A 472 -8.21 16.29 8.41
C LEU A 472 -9.03 16.12 9.71
N PRO A 473 -9.94 17.07 10.02
CA PRO A 473 -10.96 16.85 11.03
C PRO A 473 -11.94 15.77 10.53
N VAL A 474 -12.53 15.02 11.46
CA VAL A 474 -13.63 14.10 11.15
C VAL A 474 -14.79 14.93 10.59
N ARG A 475 -15.06 14.76 9.30
CA ARG A 475 -16.26 15.31 8.66
C ARG A 475 -17.32 14.21 8.68
N SER A 476 -18.59 14.60 8.76
CA SER A 476 -19.77 13.72 8.79
C SER A 476 -20.09 13.08 10.15
N LEU A 477 -21.04 12.14 10.17
CA LEU A 477 -21.39 11.35 11.35
C LEU A 477 -20.44 10.14 11.52
N ALA A 478 -19.34 10.07 10.77
CA ALA A 478 -18.33 9.03 10.95
C ALA A 478 -17.76 9.01 12.37
N ARG A 479 -17.42 7.82 12.86
CA ARG A 479 -16.80 7.61 14.17
C ARG A 479 -15.53 6.78 14.04
N ASP A 480 -14.67 6.88 15.04
CA ASP A 480 -13.49 6.02 15.14
C ASP A 480 -13.89 4.54 15.22
N ASP A 481 -13.08 3.67 14.64
CA ASP A 481 -13.45 2.26 14.48
C ASP A 481 -13.72 1.57 15.83
N ALA A 482 -12.91 1.87 16.84
CA ALA A 482 -13.04 1.28 18.17
C ALA A 482 -14.34 1.75 18.86
N ALA A 483 -14.68 3.03 18.69
CA ALA A 483 -15.91 3.61 19.20
C ALA A 483 -17.17 2.98 18.57
N ILE A 484 -17.11 2.64 17.28
CA ILE A 484 -18.21 1.96 16.59
C ILE A 484 -18.38 0.54 17.14
N VAL A 485 -17.29 -0.23 17.23
CA VAL A 485 -17.34 -1.58 17.80
C VAL A 485 -17.88 -1.53 19.23
N LYS A 486 -17.37 -0.63 20.08
CA LYS A 486 -17.90 -0.46 21.44
C LYS A 486 -19.39 -0.15 21.46
N ALA A 487 -19.89 0.68 20.54
CA ALA A 487 -21.31 1.01 20.46
C ALA A 487 -22.19 -0.16 19.98
N VAL A 488 -21.66 -1.02 19.09
CA VAL A 488 -22.31 -2.25 18.62
C VAL A 488 -22.35 -3.32 19.71
N TYR A 489 -21.32 -3.38 20.56
CA TYR A 489 -21.15 -4.40 21.60
C TYR A 489 -21.53 -3.98 23.03
N ALA A 490 -21.91 -2.72 23.23
CA ALA A 490 -22.55 -2.21 24.46
C ALA A 490 -24.01 -2.63 24.53
#